data_AF-A0A9P9DHE9-F1
#
_entry.id   AF-A0A9P9DHE9-F1
#
_cell.length_a   1.000
_cell.length_b   1.000
_cell.length_c   1.000
_cell.angle_alpha   90.00
_cell.angle_beta   90.00
_cell.angle_gamma   90.00
#
_symmetry.space_group_name_H-M   'P 1'
#
loop_
_entity.id
_entity.type
_entity.pdbx_description
1 polymer ?
#
loop_
_entity_poly.entity_id
_entity_poly.type
_entity_poly.pdbx_seq_one_letter_code
_entity_poly.pdbx_strand_id
1 'polypeptide(L)'
;MKAGPKRAQINKHVLEILLSRNKTSLRREAQRGADNISLPRSGAPQKLTEDQRDQTYDTVTTNPHVAMRDLLDFVDNVIQLHPLRCLLREMNKKKWRG
;
A
#
# COMPACT_ATOMS: atom_id res chain seq x y z
N MET A 1 -46.18 2.28 4.00
CA MET A 1 -45.20 1.79 4.99
C MET A 1 -44.52 0.55 4.41
N LYS A 2 -43.19 0.52 4.21
CA LYS A 2 -42.50 -0.67 3.69
C LYS A 2 -42.46 -1.74 4.79
N ALA A 3 -43.03 -2.91 4.52
CA ALA A 3 -42.95 -4.06 5.42
C ALA A 3 -41.47 -4.45 5.59
N GLY A 4 -41.02 -4.57 6.84
CA GLY A 4 -39.67 -5.02 7.17
C GLY A 4 -39.43 -6.48 6.73
N PRO A 5 -38.17 -6.90 6.58
CA PRO A 5 -37.85 -8.26 6.16
C PRO A 5 -38.39 -9.29 7.16
N LYS A 6 -38.97 -10.37 6.63
CA LYS A 6 -39.51 -11.47 7.46
C LYS A 6 -38.36 -12.13 8.25
N ARG A 7 -38.64 -12.61 9.46
CA ARG A 7 -37.66 -13.28 10.35
C ARG A 7 -36.83 -14.38 9.67
N ALA A 8 -37.44 -15.16 8.78
CA ALA A 8 -36.75 -16.20 8.00
C ALA A 8 -35.68 -15.63 7.06
N GLN A 9 -35.92 -14.44 6.48
CA GLN A 9 -35.02 -13.75 5.58
C GLN A 9 -33.81 -13.18 6.32
N ILE A 10 -34.02 -12.69 7.54
CA ILE A 10 -32.94 -12.24 8.45
C ILE A 10 -32.04 -13.44 8.82
N ASN A 11 -32.64 -14.57 9.22
CA ASN A 11 -31.87 -15.76 9.61
C ASN A 11 -31.03 -16.30 8.45
N LYS A 12 -31.58 -16.35 7.22
CA LYS A 12 -30.84 -16.78 6.03
C LYS A 12 -29.65 -15.86 5.74
N HIS A 13 -29.86 -14.55 5.80
CA HIS A 13 -28.80 -13.57 5.54
C HIS A 13 -27.68 -13.65 6.59
N VAL A 14 -28.04 -13.83 7.86
CA VAL A 14 -27.06 -14.03 8.95
C VAL A 14 -26.24 -15.30 8.71
N LEU A 15 -26.86 -16.42 8.32
CA LEU A 15 -26.15 -17.65 7.99
C LEU A 15 -25.18 -17.47 6.81
N GLU A 16 -25.60 -16.77 5.76
CA GLU A 16 -24.73 -16.47 4.60
C GLU A 16 -23.50 -15.64 4.99
N ILE A 17 -23.69 -14.59 5.81
CA ILE A 17 -22.59 -13.77 6.34
C ILE A 17 -21.63 -14.63 7.17
N LEU A 18 -22.15 -15.47 8.06
CA LEU A 18 -21.34 -16.33 8.93
C LEU A 18 -20.54 -17.36 8.12
N LEU A 19 -21.13 -17.96 7.08
CA LEU A 19 -20.44 -18.89 6.19
C LEU A 19 -19.32 -18.20 5.41
N SER A 20 -19.56 -16.99 4.89
CA SER A 20 -18.55 -16.19 4.20
C SER A 20 -17.40 -15.79 5.13
N ARG A 21 -17.73 -15.34 6.35
CA ARG A 21 -16.75 -14.96 7.38
C ARG A 21 -15.88 -16.14 7.81
N ASN A 22 -16.46 -17.33 8.01
CA ASN A 22 -15.68 -18.53 8.34
C ASN A 22 -14.69 -18.90 7.23
N LYS A 23 -15.13 -18.89 5.96
CA LYS A 23 -14.23 -19.17 4.82
C LYS A 23 -13.05 -18.19 4.76
N THR A 24 -13.30 -16.90 4.97
CA THR A 24 -12.24 -15.88 4.95
C THR A 24 -11.29 -15.99 6.14
N SER A 25 -11.81 -16.28 7.34
CA SER A 25 -10.97 -16.53 8.53
C SER A 25 -10.08 -17.77 8.35
N LEU A 26 -10.62 -18.88 7.86
CA LEU A 26 -9.86 -20.11 7.61
C LEU A 26 -8.74 -19.89 6.58
N ARG A 27 -9.02 -19.15 5.49
CA ARG A 27 -8.00 -18.79 4.49
C ARG A 27 -6.89 -17.93 5.08
N ARG A 28 -7.22 -16.92 5.88
CA ARG A 28 -6.22 -16.05 6.52
C ARG A 28 -5.39 -16.81 7.54
N GLU A 29 -6.01 -17.70 8.31
CA GLU A 29 -5.31 -18.54 9.27
C GLU A 29 -4.31 -19.48 8.59
N ALA A 30 -4.72 -20.13 7.49
CA ALA A 30 -3.82 -20.93 6.68
C ALA A 30 -2.64 -20.11 6.11
N GLN A 31 -2.86 -18.83 5.76
CA GLN A 31 -1.81 -17.93 5.28
C GLN A 31 -0.85 -17.44 6.38
N ARG A 32 -1.29 -17.38 7.64
CA ARG A 32 -0.43 -16.96 8.77
C ARG A 32 0.62 -17.99 9.15
N GLY A 33 0.42 -19.26 8.77
CA GLY A 33 1.35 -20.35 9.09
C GLY A 33 1.39 -20.67 10.60
N ALA A 34 2.36 -21.50 11.00
CA ALA A 34 2.48 -22.00 12.38
C ALA A 34 2.75 -20.91 13.41
N ASP A 35 3.38 -19.80 12.99
CA ASP A 35 3.81 -18.72 13.88
C ASP A 35 2.68 -17.71 14.19
N ASN A 36 1.51 -17.86 13.57
CA ASN A 36 0.31 -17.03 13.78
C ASN A 36 0.57 -15.51 13.69
N ILE A 37 1.56 -15.10 12.90
CA ILE A 37 1.92 -13.69 12.75
C ILE A 37 0.84 -12.95 11.96
N SER A 38 0.49 -11.74 12.42
CA SER A 38 -0.47 -10.89 11.71
C SER A 38 0.05 -10.54 10.32
N LEU A 39 -0.71 -10.88 9.27
CA LEU A 39 -0.35 -10.50 7.91
C LEU A 39 -0.42 -8.99 7.74
N PRO A 40 0.60 -8.35 7.15
CA PRO A 40 0.53 -6.94 6.81
C PRO A 40 -0.63 -6.70 5.84
N ARG A 41 -1.34 -5.59 6.02
CA ARG A 41 -2.35 -5.18 5.04
C ARG A 41 -1.63 -4.82 3.74
N SER A 42 -2.09 -5.37 2.63
CA SER A 42 -1.67 -4.91 1.31
C SER A 42 -2.04 -3.42 1.19
N GLY A 43 -1.03 -2.56 1.25
CA GLY A 43 -1.19 -1.15 0.96
C GLY A 43 -1.50 -0.91 -0.51
N ALA A 44 -1.78 0.34 -0.87
CA ALA A 44 -1.87 0.72 -2.28
C ALA A 44 -0.52 0.43 -2.98
N PRO A 45 -0.52 -0.01 -4.25
CA PRO A 45 0.70 -0.16 -5.03
C PRO A 45 1.51 1.15 -5.04
N GLN A 46 2.82 1.06 -4.84
CA GLN A 46 3.69 2.22 -5.02
C GLN A 46 3.69 2.61 -6.50
N LYS A 47 3.66 3.92 -6.77
CA LYS A 47 3.69 4.44 -8.15
C LYS A 47 5.06 4.28 -8.81
N LEU A 48 6.11 4.22 -8.00
CA LEU A 48 7.47 3.95 -8.47
C LEU A 48 7.75 2.46 -8.41
N THR A 49 8.40 1.96 -9.44
CA THR A 49 9.03 0.63 -9.44
C THR A 49 10.27 0.64 -8.53
N GLU A 50 10.74 -0.55 -8.14
CA GLU A 50 11.99 -0.69 -7.36
C GLU A 50 13.18 -0.11 -8.14
N ASP A 51 13.30 -0.43 -9.43
CA ASP A 51 14.36 0.10 -10.31
C ASP A 51 14.40 1.63 -10.34
N GLN A 52 13.24 2.30 -10.43
CA GLN A 52 13.17 3.76 -10.41
C GLN A 52 13.58 4.35 -9.06
N ARG A 53 13.30 3.64 -7.96
CA ARG A 53 13.74 4.07 -6.63
C ARG A 53 15.25 3.95 -6.49
N ASP A 54 15.83 2.87 -7.01
CA ASP A 54 17.27 2.63 -6.98
C ASP A 54 18.00 3.65 -7.86
N GLN A 55 17.51 3.92 -9.07
CA GLN A 55 18.04 4.98 -9.93
C GLN A 55 17.97 6.36 -9.26
N THR A 56 16.87 6.67 -8.57
CA THR A 56 16.74 7.91 -7.79
C THR A 56 17.79 7.97 -6.69
N TYR A 57 17.99 6.86 -5.98
CA TYR A 57 18.96 6.75 -4.89
C TYR A 57 20.40 6.94 -5.37
N ASP A 58 20.77 6.30 -6.47
CA ASP A 58 22.10 6.41 -7.07
C ASP A 58 22.36 7.83 -7.55
N THR A 59 21.38 8.45 -8.21
CA THR A 59 21.50 9.83 -8.71
C THR A 59 21.77 10.82 -7.58
N VAL A 60 21.02 10.75 -6.47
CA VAL A 60 21.24 11.66 -5.32
C VAL A 60 22.50 11.34 -4.52
N THR A 61 23.05 10.13 -4.68
CA THR A 61 24.28 9.70 -4.01
C THR A 61 25.51 10.14 -4.81
N THR A 62 25.49 9.96 -6.13
CA THR A 62 26.55 10.40 -7.04
C THR A 62 26.58 11.92 -7.20
N ASN A 63 25.42 12.57 -7.32
CA ASN A 63 25.30 14.01 -7.45
C ASN A 63 24.36 14.60 -6.38
N PRO A 64 24.88 14.99 -5.19
CA PRO A 64 24.06 15.56 -4.13
C PRO A 64 23.51 16.95 -4.46
N HIS A 65 23.95 17.59 -5.56
CA HIS A 65 23.52 18.92 -5.98
C HIS A 65 22.40 18.92 -7.03
N VAL A 66 22.00 17.75 -7.55
CA VAL A 66 20.91 17.59 -8.52
C VAL A 66 19.62 18.30 -8.08
N ALA A 67 18.93 19.03 -8.96
CA ALA A 67 17.69 19.68 -8.57
C ALA A 67 16.53 18.67 -8.48
N MET A 68 15.51 19.02 -7.68
CA MET A 68 14.32 18.16 -7.54
C MET A 68 13.55 17.99 -8.86
N ARG A 69 13.62 18.98 -9.76
CA ARG A 69 13.02 18.89 -11.10
C ARG A 69 13.76 17.88 -11.97
N ASP A 70 15.08 17.93 -11.97
CA ASP A 70 15.91 16.99 -12.73
C ASP A 70 15.70 15.55 -12.22
N LEU A 71 15.55 15.37 -10.90
CA LEU A 71 15.18 14.08 -10.30
C LEU A 71 13.82 13.55 -10.76
N LEU A 72 12.84 14.43 -10.99
CA LEU A 72 11.54 14.03 -11.54
C LEU A 72 11.66 13.63 -13.02
N ASP A 73 12.46 14.35 -13.80
CA ASP A 73 12.72 14.00 -15.19
C ASP A 73 13.42 12.64 -15.32
N PHE A 74 14.32 12.28 -14.40
CA PHE A 74 14.96 10.94 -14.38
C PHE A 74 13.98 9.79 -14.21
N VAL A 75 12.80 10.03 -13.63
CA VAL A 75 11.74 9.03 -13.44
C VAL A 75 10.51 9.31 -14.31
N ASP A 76 10.73 9.96 -15.47
CA ASP A 76 9.70 10.29 -16.47
C ASP A 76 8.48 11.03 -15.90
N ASN A 77 8.67 11.83 -14.83
CA ASN A 77 7.61 12.53 -14.13
C ASN A 77 6.42 11.63 -13.72
N VAL A 78 6.67 10.32 -13.50
CA VAL A 78 5.64 9.34 -13.12
C VAL A 78 4.99 9.68 -11.77
N ILE A 79 5.69 10.44 -10.94
CA ILE A 79 5.21 10.92 -9.65
C ILE A 79 5.25 12.44 -9.54
N GLN A 80 4.46 12.98 -8.62
CA GLN A 80 4.51 14.39 -8.26
C GLN A 80 5.69 14.68 -7.31
N LEU A 81 6.04 15.96 -7.18
CA LEU A 81 7.10 16.45 -6.29
C LEU A 81 6.95 16.00 -4.83
N HIS A 82 5.71 15.96 -4.32
CA HIS A 82 5.44 15.63 -2.92
C HIS A 82 5.78 14.16 -2.58
N PRO A 83 5.30 13.15 -3.34
CA PRO A 83 5.77 11.77 -3.22
C PRO A 83 7.29 11.62 -3.30
N LEU A 84 7.97 12.35 -4.19
CA LEU A 84 9.43 12.30 -4.32
C LEU A 84 10.13 12.80 -3.04
N ARG A 85 9.64 13.89 -2.44
CA ARG A 85 10.15 14.36 -1.14
C ARG A 85 9.96 13.34 -0.02
N CYS A 86 8.80 12.68 0.02
CA CYS A 86 8.54 11.60 0.98
C CYS A 86 9.53 10.45 0.79
N LEU A 87 9.77 10.02 -0.45
CA LEU A 87 10.76 8.99 -0.77
C LEU A 87 12.18 9.37 -0.31
N LEU A 88 12.63 10.59 -0.62
CA LEU A 88 13.94 11.08 -0.20
C LEU A 88 14.08 11.17 1.32
N ARG A 89 12.96 11.46 2.02
CA ARG A 89 12.91 11.43 3.48
C ARG A 89 13.04 10.00 4.03
N GLU A 90 12.35 9.03 3.43
CA GLU A 90 12.48 7.61 3.78
C GLU A 90 13.91 7.11 3.55
N MET A 91 14.56 7.54 2.47
CA MET A 91 15.98 7.27 2.16
C MET A 91 16.98 8.08 3.01
N ASN A 92 16.49 8.81 4.02
CA ASN A 92 17.29 9.59 4.97
C ASN A 92 18.14 10.74 4.34
N LYS A 93 17.76 11.26 3.18
CA LYS A 93 18.49 12.36 2.51
C LYS A 93 18.06 13.71 3.09
N LYS A 94 18.76 14.18 4.14
CA LYS A 94 18.42 15.37 4.94
C LYS A 94 18.27 16.68 4.16
N LYS A 95 19.08 16.89 3.11
CA LYS A 95 19.03 18.09 2.25
C LYS A 95 17.64 18.33 1.64
N TRP A 96 16.91 17.24 1.36
CA TRP A 96 15.68 17.25 0.57
C TRP A 96 14.41 17.21 1.41
N ARG A 97 14.53 17.47 2.73
CA ARG A 97 13.42 17.44 3.69
C ARG A 97 12.62 18.75 3.77
N GLY A 98 13.01 19.79 3.02
CA GLY A 98 12.38 21.12 2.99
C GLY A 98 11.22 21.25 2.01
#